data_AF-A0A7C2S0R4-F1
#
_entry.id   AF-A0A7C2S0R4-F1
#
_cell.length_a   1.000
_cell.length_b   1.000
_cell.length_c   1.000
_cell.angle_alpha   90.00
_cell.angle_beta   90.00
_cell.angle_gamma   90.00
#
_symmetry.space_group_name_H-M   'P 1'
#
loop_
_entity.id
_entity.type
_entity.pdbx_description
1 polymer ?
#
loop_
_entity_poly.entity_id
_entity_poly.type
_entity_poly.pdbx_seq_one_letter_code
_entity_poly.pdbx_strand_id
1 'polypeptide(L)' 'KKIVYIMEFKVLENEKERGKALKQIKEKEYFKKYLNYEKIYLVGIEFDKINKNLVNFEYEVIIEYDIIK' A
#
# COMPACT_ATOMS: atom_id res chain seq x y z
N LYS A 1 -0.03 -1.33 22.33
CA LYS A 1 0.68 -0.72 21.17
C LYS A 1 -0.27 -0.71 19.99
N LYS A 2 -0.17 0.27 19.07
CA LYS A 2 -1.14 0.45 17.98
C LYS A 2 -0.52 0.09 16.63
N ILE A 3 -1.29 -0.58 15.79
CA ILE A 3 -0.93 -0.98 14.42
C ILE A 3 -1.85 -0.24 13.45
N VAL A 4 -1.32 0.23 12.33
CA VAL A 4 -2.07 0.95 11.28
C VAL A 4 -2.01 0.19 9.97
N TYR A 5 -3.11 0.17 9.24
CA TYR A 5 -3.21 -0.35 7.88
C TYR A 5 -3.67 0.79 6.97
N ILE A 6 -2.89 1.06 5.93
CA ILE A 6 -3.23 2.02 4.87
C ILE A 6 -3.37 1.21 3.59
N MET A 7 -4.57 1.21 3.03
CA MET A 7 -4.91 0.38 1.87
C MET A 7 -5.33 1.27 0.69
N GLU A 8 -4.85 0.92 -0.50
CA GLU A 8 -5.24 1.54 -1.76
C GLU A 8 -5.70 0.47 -2.73
N PHE A 9 -6.82 0.74 -3.39
CA PHE A 9 -7.43 -0.15 -4.36
C PHE A 9 -7.42 0.50 -5.73
N LYS A 10 -6.98 -0.24 -6.75
CA LYS A 10 -7.07 0.19 -8.14
C LYS A 10 -7.75 -0.83 -9.02
N VAL A 11 -8.49 -0.34 -10.00
CA VAL A 11 -8.98 -1.14 -11.12
C VAL A 11 -8.15 -0.77 -12.33
N LEU A 12 -7.39 -1.73 -12.84
CA LEU A 12 -6.45 -1.54 -13.94
C LEU A 12 -7.13 -1.82 -15.27
N GLU A 13 -6.86 -0.97 -16.27
CA GLU A 13 -7.36 -1.21 -17.64
C GLU A 13 -6.52 -2.24 -18.40
N ASN A 14 -5.27 -2.45 -17.99
CA ASN A 14 -4.37 -3.45 -18.55
C ASN A 14 -3.28 -3.85 -17.53
N GLU A 15 -2.66 -5.01 -17.73
CA GLU A 15 -1.66 -5.57 -16.79
C GLU A 15 -0.34 -4.77 -16.71
N LYS A 16 -0.03 -3.89 -17.67
CA LYS A 16 1.19 -3.07 -17.62
C LYS A 16 1.12 -1.99 -16.54
N GLU A 17 -0.06 -1.78 -15.95
CA GLU A 17 -0.29 -0.79 -14.91
C GLU A 17 -0.12 -1.33 -13.48
N ARG A 18 0.34 -2.57 -13.34
CA ARG A 18 0.57 -3.19 -12.02
C ARG A 18 1.58 -2.41 -11.17
N GLY A 19 1.36 -2.44 -9.85
CA GLY A 19 2.19 -1.81 -8.82
C GLY A 19 1.89 -0.32 -8.58
N LYS A 20 0.87 0.24 -9.24
CA LYS A 20 0.46 1.64 -9.08
C LYS A 20 -0.20 1.91 -7.72
N ALA A 21 -0.91 0.94 -7.14
CA ALA A 21 -1.61 1.15 -5.87
C ALA A 21 -0.64 1.38 -4.70
N LEU A 22 0.30 0.45 -4.47
CA LEU A 22 1.30 0.58 -3.41
C LEU A 22 2.22 1.79 -3.65
N LYS A 23 2.66 2.01 -4.91
CA LYS A 23 3.45 3.19 -5.29
C LYS A 23 2.74 4.51 -4.92
N GLN A 24 1.45 4.63 -5.22
CA GLN A 24 0.69 5.84 -4.92
C GLN A 24 0.67 6.17 -3.42
N ILE A 25 0.38 5.19 -2.55
CA ILE A 25 0.32 5.47 -1.10
C ILE A 25 1.69 5.76 -0.48
N LYS A 26 2.76 5.20 -1.07
CA LYS A 26 4.14 5.55 -0.71
C LYS A 26 4.47 6.99 -1.10
N GLU A 27 4.20 7.37 -2.34
CA GLU A 27 4.47 8.72 -2.86
C GLU A 27 3.64 9.81 -2.17
N LYS A 28 2.43 9.48 -1.72
CA LYS A 28 1.57 10.39 -0.94
C LYS A 28 1.95 10.48 0.53
N GLU A 29 2.85 9.62 0.99
CA GLU A 29 3.41 9.61 2.35
C GLU A 29 2.34 9.59 3.46
N TYR A 30 1.20 8.93 3.23
CA TYR A 30 0.11 8.86 4.22
C TYR A 30 0.53 8.22 5.55
N PHE A 31 1.56 7.39 5.51
CA PHE A 31 2.18 6.77 6.69
C PHE A 31 2.80 7.77 7.67
N LYS A 32 3.19 8.97 7.21
CA LYS A 32 3.83 9.98 8.06
C LYS A 32 2.96 10.40 9.26
N LYS A 33 1.63 10.36 9.09
CA LYS A 33 0.67 10.67 10.17
C LYS A 33 0.70 9.65 11.33
N TYR A 34 1.33 8.49 11.11
CA TYR A 34 1.29 7.35 12.01
C TYR A 34 2.68 6.88 12.45
N LEU A 35 3.72 7.70 12.28
CA LEU A 35 5.10 7.33 12.64
C LEU A 35 5.28 7.05 14.15
N ASN A 36 4.36 7.53 15.00
CA ASN A 36 4.36 7.23 16.43
C ASN A 36 3.68 5.88 16.78
N TYR A 37 3.36 5.06 15.78
CA TYR A 37 2.76 3.73 15.93
C TYR A 37 3.83 2.65 15.77
N GLU A 38 3.61 1.50 16.39
CA GLU A 38 4.59 0.40 16.41
C GLU A 38 4.84 -0.19 15.02
N LYS A 39 3.78 -0.26 14.21
CA LYS A 39 3.82 -0.87 12.89
C LYS A 39 2.78 -0.25 11.98
N ILE A 40 3.19 0.02 10.75
CA ILE A 40 2.34 0.55 9.69
C ILE A 40 2.44 -0.40 8.49
N TYR A 41 1.30 -0.92 8.05
CA TYR A 41 1.19 -1.69 6.81
C TYR A 41 0.71 -0.78 5.69
N LEU A 42 1.46 -0.75 4.58
CA LEU A 42 1.04 -0.16 3.32
C LEU A 42 0.61 -1.31 2.42
N VAL A 43 -0.63 -1.31 1.94
CA VAL A 43 -1.18 -2.40 1.14
C VAL A 43 -1.73 -1.83 -0.17
N GLY A 44 -1.22 -2.31 -1.29
CA GLY A 44 -1.74 -2.04 -2.62
C GLY A 44 -2.48 -3.25 -3.15
N ILE A 45 -3.73 -3.05 -3.58
CA ILE A 45 -4.60 -4.10 -4.11
C ILE A 45 -5.08 -3.67 -5.50
N GLU A 46 -4.91 -4.53 -6.49
CA GLU A 46 -5.23 -4.18 -7.88
C GLU A 46 -6.10 -5.26 -8.54
N PHE A 47 -7.17 -4.82 -9.19
CA PHE A 47 -8.13 -5.65 -9.89
C PHE A 47 -8.07 -5.40 -11.39
N ASP A 48 -8.26 -6.45 -12.19
CA ASP A 48 -8.48 -6.30 -13.62
C ASP A 48 -9.90 -5.78 -13.90
N LYS A 49 -10.01 -4.74 -14.74
CA LYS A 49 -11.31 -4.12 -15.06
C LYS A 49 -12.28 -5.06 -15.77
N ILE A 50 -11.75 -5.99 -16.58
CA ILE A 50 -12.56 -6.86 -17.45
C ILE A 50 -13.00 -8.10 -16.68
N ASN A 51 -12.04 -8.86 -16.17
CA ASN A 51 -12.25 -10.14 -15.50
C ASN A 51 -12.65 -9.97 -14.03
N LYS A 52 -12.54 -8.77 -13.46
CA LYS A 52 -12.84 -8.44 -12.06
C LYS A 52 -12.06 -9.31 -11.05
N ASN A 53 -10.93 -9.85 -11.49
CA ASN A 53 -10.05 -10.67 -10.68
C ASN A 53 -8.98 -9.82 -10.01
N LEU A 54 -8.52 -10.26 -8.84
CA LEU A 54 -7.31 -9.73 -8.20
C LEU A 54 -6.10 -10.05 -9.10
N VAL A 55 -5.40 -9.03 -9.58
CA VAL A 55 -4.23 -9.18 -10.46
C VAL A 55 -2.92 -8.76 -9.81
N ASN A 56 -2.99 -8.00 -8.71
CA ASN A 56 -1.82 -7.71 -7.91
C ASN A 56 -2.18 -7.49 -6.44
N PHE A 57 -1.29 -7.90 -5.57
CA PHE A 57 -1.35 -7.66 -4.14
C PHE A 57 0.08 -7.45 -3.64
N GLU A 58 0.35 -6.24 -3.15
CA GLU A 58 1.66 -5.88 -2.64
C GLU A 58 1.50 -5.24 -1.26
N TYR A 59 2.46 -5.47 -0.39
CA TYR A 59 2.50 -4.78 0.89
C TYR A 59 3.92 -4.45 1.31
N GLU A 60 4.04 -3.36 2.08
CA GLU A 60 5.24 -2.98 2.80
C GLU A 60 4.90 -2.74 4.26
N VAL A 61 5.90 -2.91 5.11
CA VAL A 61 5.79 -2.71 6.55
C VAL A 61 6.83 -1.68 6.96
N ILE A 62 6.38 -0.66 7.68
CA ILE A 62 7.24 0.32 8.34
C ILE A 62 7.15 0.01 9.83
N ILE A 63 8.29 -0.30 10.45
CA ILE A 63 8.42 -0.48 11.89
C ILE A 63 9.27 0.64 12.49
N GLU A 64 9.18 0.80 13.81
CA GLU A 64 9.92 1.82 14.58
C GLU A 64 11.42 1.90 14.22
N TYR A 65 12.08 0.77 13.96
CA TYR A 65 13.48 0.73 13.53
C TYR A 65 13.76 1.43 12.18
N ASP A 66 12.79 1.41 11.26
CA ASP A 66 12.91 2.06 9.95
C ASP A 66 12.69 3.58 10.03
N ILE A 67 12.14 4.08 11.13
CA ILE A 67 11.83 5.52 11.35
C ILE A 67 13.03 6.25 11.96
N ILE A 68 13.85 5.54 12.72
CA ILE A 68 14.99 6.10 13.47
C ILE A 68 16.27 6.17 12.61
N LYS A 69 16.30 5.49 11.46
CA LYS A 69 17.36 5.59 10.46
C LYS A 69 17.12 6.73 9.48
#